data_AF-A0A6P2BSU5-F1
#
_entry.id   AF-A0A6P2BSU5-F1
#
_cell.length_a   1.000
_cell.length_b   1.000
_cell.length_c   1.000
_cell.angle_alpha   90.00
_cell.angle_beta   90.00
_cell.angle_gamma   90.00
#
_symmetry.space_group_name_H-M   'P 1'
#
loop_
_entity.id
_entity.type
_entity.pdbx_description
1 polymer ?
#
loop_
_entity_poly.entity_id
_entity_poly.type
_entity_poly.pdbx_seq_one_letter_code
_entity_poly.pdbx_strand_id
1 'polypeptide(L)'
;MASLHNQAQRDSLARAVRFSMVKPDFVPVSWYKVFGYPTGVGCLIARREALQRLRRPWFAGGSVYLASALAGWCTPAADEARFEDGTLSFLQIPDLEAGLSWINGIGIDLIHQRVMCLTGWLLDRLAALRHRNGEPMARIYAIRTGCFCNPGAVEAAFNLTRADWRRALRGTARTTDQYLELLGMPSGGSLRASLGLASNVDDVERLLAFVQATYRDRVVRPGGLAPRKGC
;
A
#
# COMPACT_ATOMS: atom_id res chain seq x y z
N MET A 1 -12.23 -4.74 -12.06
CA MET A 1 -11.56 -5.96 -12.55
C MET A 1 -10.87 -5.58 -13.83
N ALA A 2 -9.72 -6.17 -14.14
CA ALA A 2 -9.30 -6.28 -15.51
C ALA A 2 -9.46 -7.75 -15.81
N SER A 3 -10.42 -8.13 -16.65
CA SER A 3 -10.51 -9.50 -17.13
C SER A 3 -9.12 -9.88 -17.65
N LEU A 4 -8.54 -10.93 -17.09
CA LEU A 4 -7.38 -11.56 -17.70
C LEU A 4 -7.95 -12.27 -18.92
N HIS A 5 -7.83 -11.59 -20.07
CA HIS A 5 -8.56 -11.90 -21.31
C HIS A 5 -8.12 -13.23 -21.93
N ASN A 6 -7.03 -13.84 -21.46
CA ASN A 6 -6.64 -15.20 -21.85
C ASN A 6 -6.23 -16.08 -20.66
N GLN A 7 -6.21 -17.39 -20.90
CA GLN A 7 -5.84 -18.42 -19.93
C GLN A 7 -4.40 -18.26 -19.41
N ALA A 8 -3.45 -17.86 -20.25
CA ALA A 8 -2.05 -17.64 -19.86
C ALA A 8 -1.88 -16.53 -18.81
N GLN A 9 -2.65 -15.44 -18.93
CA GLN A 9 -2.66 -14.37 -17.92
C GLN A 9 -3.22 -14.86 -16.58
N ARG A 10 -4.28 -15.69 -16.60
CA ARG A 10 -4.85 -16.33 -15.41
C ARG A 10 -3.87 -17.30 -14.75
N ASP A 11 -3.20 -18.12 -15.54
CA ASP A 11 -2.21 -19.09 -15.07
C ASP A 11 -0.94 -18.40 -14.54
N SER A 12 -0.54 -17.28 -15.14
CA SER A 12 0.58 -16.45 -14.67
C SER A 12 0.26 -15.79 -13.33
N LEU A 13 -0.96 -15.26 -13.16
CA LEU A 13 -1.42 -14.71 -11.89
C LEU A 13 -1.57 -15.79 -10.80
N ALA A 14 -2.13 -16.95 -11.14
CA ALA A 14 -2.28 -18.07 -10.19
C ALA A 14 -0.92 -18.61 -9.69
N ARG A 15 0.14 -18.50 -10.51
CA ARG A 15 1.52 -18.79 -10.10
C ARG A 15 2.12 -17.69 -9.21
N ALA A 16 1.85 -16.42 -9.54
CA ALA A 16 2.38 -15.28 -8.80
C ALA A 16 1.73 -15.11 -7.41
N VAL A 17 0.45 -15.49 -7.25
CA VAL A 17 -0.30 -15.34 -6.00
C VAL A 17 -0.79 -16.71 -5.50
N ARG A 18 -0.20 -17.21 -4.41
CA ARG A 18 -0.52 -18.51 -3.82
C ARG A 18 -1.80 -18.45 -2.97
N PHE A 19 -2.93 -18.91 -3.50
CA PHE A 19 -4.21 -19.05 -2.78
C PHE A 19 -4.38 -20.36 -2.02
N SER A 20 -3.33 -21.21 -1.96
CA SER A 20 -3.41 -22.52 -1.31
C SER A 20 -3.53 -22.43 0.21
N MET A 21 -2.92 -21.40 0.82
CA MET A 21 -2.90 -21.21 2.27
C MET A 21 -4.07 -20.36 2.80
N VAL A 22 -4.47 -19.34 2.04
CA VAL A 22 -5.55 -18.42 2.40
C VAL A 22 -6.47 -18.27 1.21
N LYS A 23 -7.78 -18.40 1.44
CA LYS A 23 -8.83 -18.35 0.40
C LYS A 23 -9.68 -17.09 0.56
N PRO A 24 -9.14 -15.90 0.25
CA PRO A 24 -9.88 -14.66 0.38
C PRO A 24 -11.02 -14.58 -0.66
N ASP A 25 -12.10 -13.90 -0.29
CA ASP A 25 -13.18 -13.55 -1.21
C ASP A 25 -12.74 -12.55 -2.28
N PHE A 26 -11.87 -11.61 -1.88
CA PHE A 26 -11.45 -10.48 -2.69
C PHE A 26 -9.97 -10.18 -2.43
N VAL A 27 -9.21 -9.96 -3.51
CA VAL A 27 -7.83 -9.45 -3.45
C VAL A 27 -7.68 -8.28 -4.44
N PRO A 28 -7.58 -7.04 -3.94
CA PRO A 28 -7.24 -5.90 -4.78
C PRO A 28 -5.74 -5.90 -5.10
N VAL A 29 -5.40 -5.61 -6.35
CA VAL A 29 -4.02 -5.57 -6.85
C VAL A 29 -3.79 -4.28 -7.62
N SER A 30 -2.66 -3.64 -7.37
CA SER A 30 -2.15 -2.51 -8.17
C SER A 30 -0.82 -2.92 -8.81
N TRP A 31 -0.81 -3.12 -10.12
CA TRP A 31 0.33 -3.73 -10.82
C TRP A 31 1.59 -2.88 -10.80
N TYR A 32 1.44 -1.55 -10.86
CA TYR A 32 2.56 -0.62 -10.72
C TYR A 32 3.33 -0.79 -9.39
N LYS A 33 2.72 -1.34 -8.34
CA LYS A 33 3.40 -1.62 -7.06
C LYS A 33 4.20 -2.93 -7.08
N VAL A 34 3.91 -3.81 -8.03
CA VAL A 34 4.56 -5.12 -8.15
C VAL A 34 5.79 -4.99 -9.05
N PHE A 35 5.64 -4.37 -10.22
CA PHE A 35 6.70 -4.28 -11.23
C PHE A 35 6.83 -2.89 -11.88
N GLY A 36 6.26 -1.83 -11.29
CA GLY A 36 6.51 -0.43 -11.66
C GLY A 36 5.64 0.14 -12.79
N TYR A 37 5.25 -0.67 -13.76
CA TYR A 37 4.50 -0.27 -14.95
C TYR A 37 3.56 -1.41 -15.37
N PRO A 38 2.35 -1.19 -15.92
CA PRO A 38 1.73 0.09 -16.24
C PRO A 38 1.11 0.76 -15.01
N THR A 39 1.13 2.10 -15.02
CA THR A 39 0.31 2.91 -14.11
C THR A 39 -1.13 2.97 -14.63
N GLY A 40 -2.09 3.21 -13.75
CA GLY A 40 -3.52 3.29 -14.13
C GLY A 40 -4.23 1.94 -14.30
N VAL A 41 -3.52 0.81 -14.21
CA VAL A 41 -4.13 -0.53 -14.26
C VAL A 41 -3.99 -1.25 -12.93
N GLY A 42 -5.09 -1.86 -12.50
CA GLY A 42 -5.14 -2.78 -11.36
C GLY A 42 -6.11 -3.91 -11.65
N CYS A 43 -6.24 -4.84 -10.71
CA CYS A 43 -7.28 -5.85 -10.76
C CYS A 43 -7.92 -6.07 -9.39
N LEU A 44 -9.12 -6.65 -9.42
CA LEU A 44 -9.76 -7.22 -8.24
C LEU A 44 -9.93 -8.69 -8.54
N ILE A 45 -9.17 -9.54 -7.86
CA ILE A 45 -9.36 -10.98 -7.92
C ILE A 45 -10.52 -11.29 -6.99
N ALA A 46 -11.57 -11.93 -7.48
CA ALA A 46 -12.72 -12.28 -6.67
C ALA A 46 -13.12 -13.74 -6.88
N ARG A 47 -13.54 -14.40 -5.80
CA ARG A 47 -14.25 -15.67 -5.93
C ARG A 47 -15.57 -15.43 -6.66
N ARG A 48 -15.92 -16.31 -7.58
CA ARG A 48 -17.17 -16.21 -8.36
C ARG A 48 -18.41 -16.11 -7.46
N GLU A 49 -18.46 -16.93 -6.41
CA GLU A 49 -19.52 -16.91 -5.39
C GLU A 49 -19.60 -15.56 -4.65
N ALA A 50 -18.46 -14.92 -4.38
CA ALA A 50 -18.41 -13.62 -3.72
C ALA A 50 -18.80 -12.48 -4.67
N LEU A 51 -18.34 -12.56 -5.93
CA LEU A 51 -18.68 -11.60 -6.98
C LEU A 51 -20.19 -11.56 -7.25
N GLN A 52 -20.85 -12.72 -7.25
CA GLN A 52 -22.31 -12.82 -7.43
C GLN A 52 -23.12 -12.17 -6.29
N ARG A 53 -22.52 -12.01 -5.11
CA ARG A 53 -23.16 -11.33 -3.98
C ARG A 53 -23.10 -9.82 -4.07
N LEU A 54 -22.23 -9.27 -4.93
CA LEU A 54 -22.13 -7.82 -5.13
C LEU A 54 -23.34 -7.32 -5.91
N ARG A 55 -24.04 -6.35 -5.31
CA ARG A 55 -25.15 -5.64 -5.95
C ARG A 55 -24.66 -4.31 -6.48
N ARG A 56 -24.85 -4.09 -7.78
CA ARG A 56 -24.54 -2.83 -8.44
C ARG A 56 -25.86 -2.17 -8.85
N PRO A 57 -26.28 -1.06 -8.22
CA PRO A 57 -27.60 -0.46 -8.47
C PRO A 57 -27.61 0.49 -9.68
N TRP A 58 -26.50 0.60 -10.41
CA TRP A 58 -26.34 1.36 -11.64
C TRP A 58 -25.59 0.53 -12.68
N PHE A 59 -25.66 0.96 -13.94
CA PHE A 59 -24.86 0.39 -15.03
C PHE A 59 -24.16 1.49 -15.82
N ALA A 60 -23.16 1.08 -16.61
CA ALA A 60 -22.44 1.89 -17.58
C ALA A 60 -22.28 1.12 -18.91
N GLY A 61 -21.74 1.76 -19.93
CA GLY A 61 -21.37 1.07 -21.18
C GLY A 61 -20.49 -0.15 -20.91
N GLY A 62 -20.70 -1.25 -21.64
CA GLY A 62 -19.98 -2.52 -21.44
C GLY A 62 -20.51 -3.41 -20.30
N SER A 63 -21.22 -2.85 -19.32
CA SER A 63 -21.67 -3.60 -18.13
C SER A 63 -23.08 -4.19 -18.18
N VAL A 64 -23.78 -4.02 -19.32
CA VAL A 64 -25.12 -4.53 -19.60
C VAL A 64 -25.18 -5.10 -21.01
N TYR A 65 -25.99 -6.13 -21.23
CA TYR A 65 -26.30 -6.65 -22.58
C TYR A 65 -27.43 -5.87 -23.24
N LEU A 66 -28.44 -5.50 -22.46
CA LEU A 66 -29.64 -4.82 -22.91
C LEU A 66 -30.07 -3.78 -21.87
N ALA A 67 -30.57 -2.64 -22.32
CA ALA A 67 -31.18 -1.63 -21.45
C ALA A 67 -32.31 -0.91 -22.21
N SER A 68 -33.41 -0.64 -21.51
CA SER A 68 -34.52 0.16 -22.01
C SER A 68 -34.91 1.21 -20.98
N ALA A 69 -34.74 2.48 -21.34
CA ALA A 69 -35.14 3.60 -20.49
C ALA A 69 -36.67 3.68 -20.33
N LEU A 70 -37.42 3.38 -21.40
CA LEU A 70 -38.89 3.40 -21.36
C LEU A 70 -39.48 2.30 -20.48
N ALA A 71 -38.85 1.12 -20.46
CA ALA A 71 -39.29 0.00 -19.64
C ALA A 71 -38.71 0.00 -18.22
N GLY A 72 -37.78 0.92 -17.91
CA GLY A 72 -37.10 0.96 -16.60
C GLY A 72 -36.31 -0.31 -16.28
N TRP A 73 -35.73 -0.95 -17.29
CA TRP A 73 -35.16 -2.30 -17.16
C TRP A 73 -33.80 -2.43 -17.86
N CYS A 74 -32.93 -3.29 -17.33
CA CYS A 74 -31.68 -3.68 -17.98
C CYS A 74 -31.34 -5.15 -17.67
N THR A 75 -30.62 -5.80 -18.59
CA THR A 75 -29.94 -7.07 -18.36
C THR A 75 -28.47 -6.81 -18.11
N PRO A 76 -27.96 -7.02 -16.88
CA PRO A 76 -26.54 -6.84 -16.59
C PRO A 76 -25.67 -7.89 -17.29
N ALA A 77 -24.44 -7.50 -17.62
CA ALA A 77 -23.44 -8.42 -18.12
C ALA A 77 -23.12 -9.51 -17.09
N ALA A 78 -22.61 -10.64 -17.56
CA ALA A 78 -22.15 -11.73 -16.72
C ALA A 78 -20.82 -11.40 -16.02
N ASP A 79 -20.59 -12.01 -14.87
CA ASP A 79 -19.31 -12.05 -14.16
C ASP A 79 -18.60 -10.69 -14.02
N GLU A 80 -17.32 -10.59 -14.42
CA GLU A 80 -16.49 -9.40 -14.24
C GLU A 80 -16.94 -8.22 -15.09
N ALA A 81 -17.49 -8.47 -16.27
CA ALA A 81 -17.89 -7.42 -17.23
C ALA A 81 -18.94 -6.48 -16.63
N ARG A 82 -19.76 -6.97 -15.68
CA ARG A 82 -20.73 -6.15 -14.91
C ARG A 82 -20.06 -5.01 -14.12
N PHE A 83 -18.78 -5.16 -13.79
CA PHE A 83 -17.99 -4.25 -12.97
C PHE A 83 -16.88 -3.54 -13.76
N GLU A 84 -16.94 -3.60 -15.08
CA GLU A 84 -15.99 -3.00 -16.01
C GLU A 84 -16.71 -1.91 -16.81
N ASP A 85 -16.50 -0.67 -16.39
CA ASP A 85 -17.21 0.48 -16.96
C ASP A 85 -16.50 1.03 -18.18
N GLY A 86 -17.22 1.04 -19.30
CA GLY A 86 -16.76 1.61 -20.55
C GLY A 86 -15.58 0.85 -21.16
N THR A 87 -14.80 1.58 -21.95
CA THR A 87 -13.62 1.02 -22.61
C THR A 87 -12.51 0.80 -21.59
N LEU A 88 -12.10 -0.46 -21.43
CA LEU A 88 -10.96 -0.84 -20.60
C LEU A 88 -9.64 -0.27 -21.13
N SER A 89 -8.60 -0.29 -20.31
CA SER A 89 -7.24 0.11 -20.72
C SER A 89 -6.60 -0.95 -21.65
N PHE A 90 -7.17 -1.12 -22.84
CA PHE A 90 -6.84 -2.18 -23.79
C PHE A 90 -5.39 -2.11 -24.30
N LEU A 91 -4.75 -0.94 -24.23
CA LEU A 91 -3.34 -0.77 -24.57
C LEU A 91 -2.40 -1.23 -23.44
N GLN A 92 -2.80 -1.05 -22.18
CA GLN A 92 -1.94 -1.34 -21.02
C GLN A 92 -2.18 -2.72 -20.40
N ILE A 93 -3.39 -3.28 -20.55
CA ILE A 93 -3.70 -4.64 -20.06
C ILE A 93 -2.74 -5.69 -20.64
N PRO A 94 -2.35 -5.66 -21.92
CA PRO A 94 -1.36 -6.58 -22.47
C PRO A 94 0.02 -6.49 -21.78
N ASP A 95 0.45 -5.30 -21.33
CA ASP A 95 1.74 -5.11 -20.67
C ASP A 95 1.86 -5.87 -19.34
N LEU A 96 0.73 -6.23 -18.73
CA LEU A 96 0.70 -7.06 -17.52
C LEU A 96 1.34 -8.42 -17.76
N GLU A 97 1.23 -8.98 -18.96
CA GLU A 97 1.83 -10.26 -19.30
C GLU A 97 3.36 -10.17 -19.24
N ALA A 98 3.93 -9.11 -19.80
CA ALA A 98 5.38 -8.86 -19.74
C ALA A 98 5.85 -8.65 -18.30
N GLY A 99 5.14 -7.84 -17.50
CA GLY A 99 5.46 -7.59 -16.11
C GLY A 99 5.39 -8.84 -15.23
N LEU A 100 4.35 -9.66 -15.40
CA LEU A 100 4.21 -10.94 -14.70
C LEU A 100 5.29 -11.94 -15.13
N SER A 101 5.57 -12.04 -16.43
CA SER A 101 6.64 -12.90 -16.95
C SER A 101 7.99 -12.51 -16.39
N TRP A 102 8.30 -11.21 -16.32
CA TRP A 102 9.53 -10.68 -15.74
C TRP A 102 9.68 -11.04 -14.26
N ILE A 103 8.65 -10.79 -13.44
CA ILE A 103 8.66 -11.17 -12.01
C ILE A 103 8.80 -12.68 -11.83
N ASN A 104 8.09 -13.47 -12.63
CA ASN A 104 8.19 -14.93 -12.59
C ASN A 104 9.58 -15.43 -13.01
N GLY A 105 10.23 -14.77 -13.98
CA GLY A 105 11.59 -15.08 -14.42
C GLY A 105 12.65 -14.80 -13.35
N ILE A 106 12.46 -13.77 -12.53
CA ILE A 106 13.31 -13.51 -11.37
C ILE A 106 12.98 -14.47 -10.21
N GLY A 107 11.70 -14.74 -9.99
CA GLY A 107 11.20 -15.60 -8.91
C GLY A 107 10.88 -14.81 -7.64
N ILE A 108 9.62 -14.88 -7.19
CA ILE A 108 9.13 -14.11 -6.04
C ILE A 108 9.85 -14.46 -4.72
N ASP A 109 10.30 -15.71 -4.57
CA ASP A 109 11.02 -16.17 -3.37
C ASP A 109 12.42 -15.52 -3.29
N LEU A 110 13.11 -15.37 -4.42
CA LEU A 110 14.40 -14.66 -4.48
C LEU A 110 14.23 -13.17 -4.20
N ILE A 111 13.20 -12.54 -4.78
CA ILE A 111 12.86 -11.14 -4.52
C ILE A 111 12.58 -10.95 -3.02
N HIS A 112 11.76 -11.81 -2.43
CA HIS A 112 11.45 -11.80 -1.01
C HIS A 112 12.72 -11.90 -0.16
N GLN A 113 13.56 -12.91 -0.42
CA GLN A 113 14.81 -13.10 0.31
C GLN A 113 15.71 -11.86 0.23
N ARG A 114 15.91 -11.30 -0.96
CA ARG A 114 16.75 -10.10 -1.14
C ARG A 114 16.19 -8.90 -0.37
N VAL A 115 14.89 -8.64 -0.47
CA VAL A 115 14.25 -7.53 0.25
C VAL A 115 14.35 -7.74 1.76
N MET A 116 14.20 -8.97 2.25
CA MET A 116 14.38 -9.29 3.67
C MET A 116 15.82 -9.12 4.14
N CYS A 117 16.82 -9.49 3.32
CA CYS A 117 18.23 -9.23 3.64
C CYS A 117 18.53 -7.73 3.72
N LEU A 118 18.06 -6.93 2.74
CA LEU A 118 18.23 -5.47 2.79
C LEU A 118 17.50 -4.84 3.97
N THR A 119 16.32 -5.36 4.32
CA THR A 119 15.55 -4.91 5.48
C THR A 119 16.29 -5.23 6.77
N GLY A 120 16.82 -6.45 6.92
CA GLY A 120 17.65 -6.84 8.06
C GLY A 120 18.88 -5.95 8.18
N TRP A 121 19.61 -5.74 7.08
CA TRP A 121 20.77 -4.86 7.04
C TRP A 121 20.44 -3.42 7.50
N LEU A 122 19.36 -2.84 6.99
CA LEU A 122 18.91 -1.51 7.41
C LEU A 122 18.59 -1.48 8.92
N LEU A 123 17.89 -2.48 9.43
CA LEU A 123 17.48 -2.53 10.83
C LEU A 123 18.68 -2.70 11.77
N ASP A 124 19.61 -3.60 11.45
CA ASP A 124 20.82 -3.82 12.23
C ASP A 124 21.66 -2.53 12.30
N ARG A 125 21.81 -1.86 11.15
CA ARG A 125 22.57 -0.60 11.09
C ARG A 125 21.87 0.54 11.82
N LEU A 126 20.55 0.69 11.69
CA LEU A 126 19.78 1.65 12.49
C LEU A 126 19.90 1.38 14.00
N ALA A 127 19.81 0.11 14.41
CA ALA A 127 19.94 -0.30 15.80
C ALA A 127 21.35 -0.07 16.36
N ALA A 128 22.38 -0.05 15.51
CA ALA A 128 23.76 0.22 15.90
C ALA A 128 24.10 1.72 15.99
N LEU A 129 23.28 2.62 15.43
CA LEU A 129 23.54 4.06 15.47
C LEU A 129 23.51 4.60 16.90
N ARG A 130 24.50 5.44 17.24
CA ARG A 130 24.67 6.06 18.56
C ARG A 130 24.89 7.56 18.46
N HIS A 131 24.28 8.27 19.40
CA HIS A 131 24.59 9.65 19.72
C HIS A 131 26.03 9.77 20.24
N ARG A 132 26.59 10.98 20.24
CA ARG A 132 27.93 11.23 20.80
C ARG A 132 28.03 10.89 22.29
N ASN A 133 26.91 10.93 23.01
CA ASN A 133 26.83 10.53 24.42
C ASN A 133 26.66 9.02 24.64
N GLY A 134 26.64 8.20 23.57
CA GLY A 134 26.49 6.75 23.68
C GLY A 134 25.05 6.23 23.71
N GLU A 135 24.04 7.11 23.72
CA GLU A 135 22.63 6.68 23.67
C GLU A 135 22.22 6.23 22.25
N PRO A 136 21.29 5.26 22.11
CA PRO A 136 20.75 4.85 20.81
C PRO A 136 20.09 6.00 20.05
N MET A 137 20.39 6.13 18.76
CA MET A 137 19.72 7.13 17.89
C MET A 137 18.32 6.72 17.44
N ALA A 138 18.05 5.41 17.40
CA ALA A 138 16.82 4.86 16.90
C ALA A 138 16.27 3.80 17.86
N ARG A 139 14.94 3.77 17.99
CA ARG A 139 14.21 2.71 18.69
C ARG A 139 13.30 2.02 17.68
N ILE A 140 13.44 0.70 17.57
CA ILE A 140 12.66 -0.12 16.66
C ILE A 140 11.44 -0.67 17.42
N TYR A 141 10.24 -0.31 16.97
CA TYR A 141 8.98 -0.72 17.61
C TYR A 141 8.35 -1.95 16.97
N ALA A 142 8.36 -2.02 15.63
CA ALA A 142 7.79 -3.13 14.88
C ALA A 142 8.37 -3.16 13.46
N ILE A 143 8.45 -4.37 12.90
CA ILE A 143 8.75 -4.59 11.48
C ILE A 143 7.43 -4.99 10.82
N ARG A 144 7.03 -4.27 9.77
CA ARG A 144 5.84 -4.60 8.99
C ARG A 144 6.18 -4.55 7.51
N THR A 145 5.86 -5.62 6.79
CA THR A 145 5.90 -5.65 5.32
C THR A 145 4.52 -5.29 4.78
N GLY A 146 4.44 -4.42 3.76
CA GLY A 146 3.19 -4.12 3.05
C GLY A 146 2.88 -2.63 2.87
N CYS A 147 1.67 -2.34 2.36
CA CYS A 147 1.28 -1.01 1.87
C CYS A 147 0.68 -0.05 2.92
N PHE A 148 0.58 -0.44 4.18
CA PHE A 148 -0.05 0.41 5.20
C PHE A 148 0.90 1.49 5.72
N CYS A 149 0.40 2.72 5.83
CA CYS A 149 1.10 3.86 6.42
C CYS A 149 1.12 3.73 7.95
N ASN A 150 2.05 2.92 8.46
CA ASN A 150 2.57 2.86 9.85
C ASN A 150 1.68 3.39 11.01
N PRO A 151 0.42 2.92 11.18
CA PRO A 151 -0.48 3.50 12.19
C PRO A 151 0.03 3.23 13.61
N GLY A 152 0.64 2.06 13.84
CA GLY A 152 1.10 1.66 15.18
C GLY A 152 2.41 2.30 15.63
N ALA A 153 3.31 2.73 14.73
CA ALA A 153 4.55 3.37 15.19
C ALA A 153 4.34 4.80 15.65
N VAL A 154 3.40 5.54 15.05
CA VAL A 154 3.04 6.88 15.55
C VAL A 154 2.42 6.74 16.94
N GLU A 155 1.48 5.82 17.11
CA GLU A 155 0.87 5.54 18.42
C GLU A 155 1.92 5.17 19.47
N ALA A 156 2.85 4.27 19.15
CA ALA A 156 3.91 3.87 20.08
C ALA A 156 4.91 5.00 20.36
N ALA A 157 5.32 5.76 19.34
CA ALA A 157 6.29 6.85 19.49
C ALA A 157 5.75 8.01 20.35
N PHE A 158 4.45 8.26 20.29
CA PHE A 158 3.77 9.33 21.04
C PHE A 158 3.00 8.83 22.26
N ASN A 159 3.11 7.55 22.61
CA ASN A 159 2.39 6.90 23.72
C ASN A 159 0.87 7.13 23.68
N LEU A 160 0.27 7.11 22.48
CA LEU A 160 -1.17 7.30 22.32
C LEU A 160 -1.94 6.10 22.89
N THR A 161 -2.99 6.40 23.65
CA THR A 161 -3.82 5.39 24.29
C THR A 161 -5.15 5.20 23.56
N ARG A 162 -5.87 4.12 23.88
CA ARG A 162 -7.26 3.96 23.42
C ARG A 162 -8.17 5.10 23.88
N ALA A 163 -7.88 5.72 25.02
CA ALA A 163 -8.67 6.84 25.53
C ALA A 163 -8.49 8.09 24.66
N ASP A 164 -7.26 8.36 24.21
CA ASP A 164 -6.96 9.47 23.29
C ASP A 164 -7.72 9.30 21.97
N TRP A 165 -7.70 8.09 21.41
CA TRP A 165 -8.47 7.77 20.21
C TRP A 165 -9.99 7.91 20.41
N ARG A 166 -10.53 7.42 21.53
CA ARG A 166 -11.96 7.58 21.84
C ARG A 166 -12.37 9.04 21.97
N ARG A 167 -11.49 9.91 22.47
CA ARG A 167 -11.72 11.36 22.52
C ARG A 167 -11.66 11.95 21.12
N ALA A 168 -10.61 11.64 20.35
CA ALA A 168 -10.42 12.18 19.02
C ALA A 168 -11.56 11.81 18.05
N LEU A 169 -12.06 10.57 18.13
CA LEU A 169 -13.17 10.07 17.31
C LEU A 169 -14.52 10.76 17.58
N ARG A 170 -14.65 11.52 18.68
CA ARG A 170 -15.84 12.35 18.94
C ARG A 170 -15.75 13.72 18.25
N GLY A 171 -14.56 14.12 17.84
CA GLY A 171 -14.33 15.36 17.13
C GLY A 171 -14.38 15.18 15.61
N THR A 172 -14.44 16.29 14.89
CA THR A 172 -14.27 16.31 13.43
C THR A 172 -13.00 17.09 13.11
N ALA A 173 -12.03 16.46 12.45
CA ALA A 173 -10.86 17.14 11.92
C ALA A 173 -11.05 17.41 10.42
N ARG A 174 -10.77 18.65 9.98
CA ARG A 174 -10.70 19.03 8.56
C ARG A 174 -9.27 19.36 8.12
N THR A 175 -8.35 19.49 9.07
CA THR A 175 -6.91 19.72 8.83
C THR A 175 -6.07 18.78 9.68
N THR A 176 -4.81 18.59 9.30
CA THR A 176 -3.85 17.78 10.06
C THR A 176 -3.61 18.34 11.46
N ASP A 177 -3.57 19.66 11.62
CA ASP A 177 -3.34 20.29 12.93
C ASP A 177 -4.53 20.07 13.88
N GLN A 178 -5.77 20.18 13.37
CA GLN A 178 -6.97 19.82 14.15
C GLN A 178 -6.96 18.35 14.54
N TYR A 179 -6.53 17.47 13.65
CA TYR A 179 -6.40 16.04 13.96
C TYR A 179 -5.38 15.78 15.09
N LEU A 180 -4.26 16.49 15.11
CA LEU A 180 -3.25 16.37 16.17
C LEU A 180 -3.73 16.96 17.49
N GLU A 181 -4.42 18.10 17.45
CA GLU A 181 -5.04 18.71 18.62
C GLU A 181 -6.06 17.77 19.27
N LEU A 182 -6.91 17.10 18.47
CA LEU A 182 -7.86 16.10 18.96
C LEU A 182 -7.16 14.91 19.65
N LEU A 183 -5.97 14.53 19.18
CA LEU A 183 -5.13 13.50 19.80
C LEU A 183 -4.28 14.02 20.96
N GLY A 184 -4.31 15.32 21.26
CA GLY A 184 -3.47 15.94 22.28
C GLY A 184 -1.98 15.97 21.92
N MET A 185 -1.65 15.90 20.63
CA MET A 185 -0.27 15.84 20.14
C MET A 185 0.25 17.25 19.82
N PRO A 186 1.42 17.65 20.34
CA PRO A 186 2.01 18.96 20.03
C PRO A 186 2.51 19.06 18.58
N SER A 187 2.90 17.93 18.00
CA SER A 187 3.24 17.73 16.60
C SER A 187 3.24 16.23 16.31
N GLY A 188 3.26 15.85 15.04
CA GLY A 188 3.23 14.43 14.67
C GLY A 188 3.44 14.22 13.18
N GLY A 189 4.38 13.36 12.81
CA GLY A 189 4.67 13.02 11.43
C GLY A 189 5.52 11.77 11.37
N SER A 190 5.58 11.15 10.21
CA SER A 190 6.41 9.97 9.98
C SER A 190 7.08 10.05 8.63
N LEU A 191 8.36 9.72 8.57
CA LEU A 191 9.03 9.39 7.32
C LEU A 191 8.79 7.91 7.03
N ARG A 192 8.56 7.58 5.75
CA ARG A 192 8.46 6.19 5.29
C ARG A 192 9.56 5.92 4.28
N ALA A 193 10.46 5.02 4.63
CA ALA A 193 11.36 4.37 3.70
C ALA A 193 10.77 3.00 3.31
N SER A 194 10.78 2.65 2.03
CA SER A 194 10.28 1.37 1.53
C SER A 194 11.30 0.78 0.59
N LEU A 195 11.75 -0.43 0.92
CA LEU A 195 12.68 -1.20 0.10
C LEU A 195 11.89 -2.12 -0.82
N GLY A 196 12.36 -2.30 -2.04
CA GLY A 196 11.74 -3.17 -3.03
C GLY A 196 12.76 -3.81 -3.94
N LEU A 197 12.29 -4.46 -5.01
CA LEU A 197 13.11 -5.17 -5.99
C LEU A 197 14.26 -4.31 -6.55
N ALA A 198 13.99 -3.03 -6.82
CA ALA A 198 14.97 -2.10 -7.39
C ALA A 198 15.99 -1.57 -6.37
N SER A 199 15.79 -1.80 -5.06
CA SER A 199 16.68 -1.30 -4.02
C SER A 199 17.99 -2.09 -3.94
N ASN A 200 19.05 -1.43 -3.51
CA ASN A 200 20.35 -2.03 -3.26
C ASN A 200 20.95 -1.55 -1.92
N VAL A 201 22.16 -2.03 -1.60
CA VAL A 201 22.85 -1.70 -0.34
C VAL A 201 23.23 -0.22 -0.30
N ASP A 202 23.66 0.37 -1.42
CA ASP A 202 24.04 1.78 -1.47
C ASP A 202 22.86 2.71 -1.16
N ASP A 203 21.65 2.36 -1.58
CA ASP A 203 20.44 3.10 -1.22
C ASP A 203 20.22 3.09 0.30
N VAL A 204 20.46 1.95 0.95
CA VAL A 204 20.37 1.80 2.41
C VAL A 204 21.45 2.61 3.11
N GLU A 205 22.71 2.55 2.64
CA GLU A 205 23.81 3.34 3.21
C GLU A 205 23.58 4.84 3.06
N ARG A 206 23.04 5.29 1.92
CA ARG A 206 22.67 6.69 1.70
C ARG A 206 21.58 7.15 2.67
N LEU A 207 20.57 6.32 2.91
CA LEU A 207 19.54 6.61 3.91
C LEU A 207 20.14 6.71 5.32
N LEU A 208 20.99 5.77 5.71
CA LEU A 208 21.65 5.77 7.01
C LEU A 208 22.53 7.01 7.20
N ALA A 209 23.32 7.37 6.18
CA ALA A 209 24.14 8.57 6.17
C ALA A 209 23.28 9.83 6.34
N PHE A 210 22.15 9.92 5.63
CA PHE A 210 21.20 11.01 5.80
C PHE A 210 20.64 11.07 7.23
N VAL A 211 20.23 9.93 7.81
CA VAL A 211 19.70 9.89 9.17
C VAL A 211 20.76 10.35 10.17
N GLN A 212 21.98 9.86 10.03
CA GLN A 212 23.09 10.22 10.91
C GLN A 212 23.45 11.72 10.77
N ALA A 213 23.59 12.23 9.55
CA ALA A 213 23.93 13.63 9.32
C ALA A 213 22.83 14.61 9.81
N THR A 214 21.55 14.22 9.71
CA THR A 214 20.42 15.12 9.97
C THR A 214 19.93 15.08 11.42
N TYR A 215 20.01 13.92 12.07
CA TYR A 215 19.36 13.68 13.37
C TYR A 215 20.34 13.34 14.50
N ARG A 216 21.62 13.08 14.23
CA ARG A 216 22.59 12.82 15.31
C ARG A 216 22.72 14.03 16.23
N ASP A 217 22.51 13.77 17.51
CA ASP A 217 22.57 14.71 18.64
C ASP A 217 21.58 15.87 18.55
N ARG A 218 20.53 15.71 17.75
CA ARG A 218 19.49 16.73 17.61
C ARG A 218 18.51 16.63 18.77
N VAL A 219 18.50 17.67 19.61
CA VAL A 219 17.52 17.79 20.70
C VAL A 219 16.21 18.34 20.14
N VAL A 220 15.16 17.52 20.13
CA VAL A 220 13.82 17.98 19.76
C VAL A 220 13.21 18.70 20.96
N ARG A 221 13.04 20.02 20.86
CA ARG A 221 12.29 20.79 21.87
C ARG A 221 10.81 20.81 21.45
N PRO A 222 9.86 20.51 22.35
CA PRO A 222 8.44 20.46 22.02
C PRO A 222 7.80 21.82 21.75
N GLY A 223 8.49 22.92 22.04
CA GLY A 223 7.99 24.30 21.83
C GLY A 223 8.57 25.00 20.60
N GLY A 224 7.83 25.97 20.06
CA GLY A 224 8.31 26.85 18.97
C GLY A 224 8.27 26.20 17.57
N LEU A 225 7.53 25.12 17.40
CA LEU A 225 7.32 24.52 16.08
C LEU A 225 6.39 25.42 15.25
N ALA A 226 6.85 25.84 14.07
CA ALA A 226 6.01 26.60 13.15
C ALA A 226 4.78 25.78 12.72
N PRO A 227 3.60 26.41 12.55
CA PRO A 227 2.41 25.73 12.04
C PRO A 227 2.68 25.09 10.69
N ARG A 228 2.14 23.89 10.46
CA ARG A 228 2.28 23.22 9.17
C ARG A 228 1.32 23.82 8.18
N LYS A 229 1.87 24.56 7.20
CA LYS A 229 1.08 25.18 6.13
C LYS A 229 0.61 24.20 5.04
N GLY A 230 1.01 22.93 5.12
CA GLY A 230 0.65 21.87 4.20
C GLY A 230 1.22 20.51 4.65
N CYS A 231 0.90 19.47 3.88
CA CYS A 231 1.66 18.22 3.87
C CYS A 231 2.85 18.35 2.91
#